data_AF-A0A527ZS70-F1
#
_entry.id   AF-A0A527ZS70-F1
#
_cell.length_a   1.000
_cell.length_b   1.000
_cell.length_c   1.000
_cell.angle_alpha   90.00
_cell.angle_beta   90.00
_cell.angle_gamma   90.00
#
_symmetry.space_group_name_H-M   'P 1'
#
loop_
_entity.id
_entity.type
_entity.pdbx_description
1 polymer ?
#
loop_
_entity_poly.entity_id
_entity_poly.type
_entity_poly.pdbx_seq_one_letter_code
_entity_poly.pdbx_strand_id
1 'polypeptide(L)'
;GTRADVITGQTSFSWTDPASNQEHTLDVHWRLANSILLSNLFSYEELRSEARPLPNLSANALAADPVHALVLACMHRAVHKHALYYVDGVEYYGGDRLIWFYDIQLLFSMLSPSQRNEFVELAERKGLRATCLDGIEATRARLHTAIPEAVSGALSRPGPREAGSGYLSGSRVNRIWMDFQAARGVRNKSRFLAELLFPPAIHMRQKYRQANSTWLPWLYLRRAMTGFLKYLQTPNR
;
A
#
# COMPACT_ATOMS: atom_id res chain seq x y z
N GLY A 1 -24.65 10.31 0.88
CA GLY A 1 -23.21 10.52 1.16
C GLY A 1 -22.68 9.33 1.91
N THR A 2 -21.77 8.57 1.31
CA THR A 2 -21.03 7.50 2.00
C THR A 2 -20.23 8.15 3.13
N ARG A 3 -20.51 7.75 4.39
CA ARG A 3 -19.68 8.11 5.53
C ARG A 3 -18.24 7.71 5.18
N ALA A 4 -17.30 8.65 5.22
CA ALA A 4 -15.89 8.30 5.09
C ALA A 4 -15.52 7.40 6.27
N ASP A 5 -15.24 6.14 5.96
CA ASP A 5 -14.66 5.18 6.88
C ASP A 5 -13.27 5.67 7.31
N VAL A 6 -12.89 5.41 8.56
CA VAL A 6 -11.64 5.88 9.15
C VAL A 6 -10.45 5.05 8.67
N ILE A 7 -10.63 3.77 8.35
CA ILE A 7 -9.61 2.88 7.81
C ILE A 7 -9.73 2.77 6.29
N THR A 8 -10.94 2.59 5.76
CA THR A 8 -11.14 2.33 4.33
C THR A 8 -11.00 3.62 3.51
N GLY A 9 -9.96 3.67 2.68
CA GLY A 9 -9.56 4.79 1.82
C GLY A 9 -9.77 4.56 0.33
N GLN A 10 -10.31 3.40 -0.05
CA GLN A 10 -10.44 2.97 -1.44
C GLN A 10 -11.70 2.14 -1.68
N THR A 11 -12.04 1.97 -2.96
CA THR A 11 -13.02 1.03 -3.45
C THR A 11 -12.60 0.54 -4.83
N SER A 12 -13.13 -0.60 -5.26
CA SER A 12 -12.84 -1.14 -6.59
C SER A 12 -14.14 -1.49 -7.31
N PHE A 13 -14.18 -1.21 -8.61
CA PHE A 13 -15.29 -1.54 -9.50
C PHE A 13 -14.79 -2.50 -10.56
N SER A 14 -15.53 -3.57 -10.82
CA SER A 14 -15.19 -4.53 -11.87
C SER A 14 -16.30 -4.57 -12.91
N TRP A 15 -15.91 -4.61 -14.18
CA TRP A 15 -16.80 -4.72 -15.32
C TRP A 15 -16.25 -5.79 -16.27
N THR A 16 -17.08 -6.74 -16.66
CA THR A 16 -16.72 -7.76 -17.65
C THR A 16 -17.18 -7.29 -19.02
N ASP A 17 -16.24 -7.13 -19.95
CA ASP A 17 -16.54 -6.80 -21.34
C ASP A 17 -17.32 -7.97 -21.98
N PRO A 18 -18.57 -7.77 -22.42
CA PRO A 18 -19.36 -8.83 -23.03
C PRO A 18 -18.75 -9.38 -24.34
N ALA A 19 -17.97 -8.58 -25.07
CA ALA A 19 -17.39 -8.99 -26.35
C ALA A 19 -16.14 -9.87 -26.15
N SER A 20 -15.26 -9.49 -25.23
CA SER A 20 -14.00 -10.21 -24.99
C SER A 20 -14.03 -11.15 -23.80
N ASN A 21 -15.08 -11.09 -22.98
CA ASN A 21 -15.19 -11.76 -21.69
C ASN A 21 -14.01 -11.45 -20.73
N GLN A 22 -13.34 -10.30 -20.91
CA GLN A 22 -12.26 -9.84 -20.05
C GLN A 22 -12.82 -9.01 -18.90
N GLU A 23 -12.30 -9.23 -17.69
CA GLU A 23 -12.63 -8.40 -16.51
C GLU A 23 -11.71 -7.18 -16.46
N HIS A 24 -12.31 -6.00 -16.47
CA HIS A 24 -11.64 -4.73 -16.21
C HIS A 24 -11.93 -4.31 -14.78
N THR A 25 -10.89 -3.98 -14.01
CA THR A 25 -11.04 -3.47 -12.65
C THR A 25 -10.52 -2.05 -12.55
N LEU A 26 -11.34 -1.15 -12.04
CA LEU A 26 -10.99 0.22 -11.68
C LEU A 26 -10.80 0.29 -10.16
N ASP A 27 -9.58 0.52 -9.71
CA ASP A 27 -9.25 0.71 -8.29
C ASP A 27 -9.19 2.21 -7.96
N VAL A 28 -10.13 2.68 -7.15
CA VAL A 28 -10.34 4.10 -6.85
C VAL A 28 -9.94 4.38 -5.40
N HIS A 29 -9.03 5.34 -5.23
CA HIS A 29 -8.47 5.70 -3.94
C HIS A 29 -8.73 7.18 -3.63
N TRP A 30 -9.32 7.46 -2.47
CA TRP A 30 -9.38 8.81 -1.90
C TRP A 30 -8.37 9.00 -0.75
N ARG A 31 -7.67 7.92 -0.36
CA ARG A 31 -6.44 7.95 0.43
C ARG A 31 -5.45 6.98 -0.18
N LEU A 32 -4.16 7.24 -0.02
CA LEU A 32 -3.09 6.42 -0.59
C LEU A 32 -3.05 4.96 -0.09
N ALA A 33 -3.58 4.70 1.10
CA ALA A 33 -3.57 3.36 1.68
C ALA A 33 -4.74 3.18 2.66
N ASN A 34 -5.14 1.93 2.90
CA ASN A 34 -6.03 1.58 4.01
C ASN A 34 -5.27 1.53 5.35
N SER A 35 -4.56 2.62 5.66
CA SER A 35 -3.80 2.86 6.89
C SER A 35 -3.85 4.35 7.18
N ILE A 36 -4.17 4.70 8.42
CA ILE A 36 -4.22 6.11 8.85
C ILE A 36 -2.82 6.71 8.83
N LEU A 37 -1.82 5.97 9.33
CA LEU A 37 -0.44 6.45 9.35
C LEU A 37 0.08 6.70 7.94
N LEU A 38 -0.05 5.73 7.04
CA LEU A 38 0.47 5.86 5.68
C LEU A 38 -0.30 6.90 4.86
N SER A 39 -1.62 7.00 5.04
CA SER A 39 -2.44 8.00 4.35
C SER A 39 -2.06 9.44 4.72
N ASN A 40 -1.47 9.65 5.88
CA ASN A 40 -1.04 10.97 6.34
C ASN A 40 0.37 11.34 5.86
N LEU A 41 1.08 10.44 5.18
CA LEU A 41 2.44 10.72 4.70
C LEU A 41 2.43 11.76 3.57
N PHE A 42 1.45 11.73 2.68
CA PHE A 42 1.31 12.70 1.59
C PHE A 42 -0.08 13.30 1.60
N SER A 43 -0.16 14.62 1.40
CA SER A 43 -1.45 15.27 1.20
C SER A 43 -1.86 15.24 -0.27
N TYR A 44 -3.16 15.45 -0.53
CA TYR A 44 -3.64 15.61 -1.90
C TYR A 44 -3.00 16.84 -2.56
N GLU A 45 -2.90 17.95 -1.82
CA GLU A 45 -2.36 19.21 -2.33
C GLU A 45 -0.89 19.07 -2.75
N GLU A 46 -0.08 18.35 -1.96
CA GLU A 46 1.32 18.04 -2.26
C GLU A 46 1.44 17.23 -3.55
N LEU A 47 0.71 16.11 -3.66
CA LEU A 47 0.78 15.29 -4.87
C LEU A 47 0.22 16.03 -6.09
N ARG A 48 -0.80 16.86 -5.89
CA ARG A 48 -1.47 17.60 -6.97
C ARG A 48 -0.60 18.74 -7.50
N SER A 49 0.21 19.40 -6.66
CA SER A 49 1.08 20.50 -7.09
C SER A 49 2.23 20.01 -7.97
N GLU A 50 2.75 18.81 -7.70
CA GLU A 50 3.85 18.22 -8.46
C GLU A 50 3.37 17.35 -9.64
N ALA A 51 2.09 17.00 -9.69
CA ALA A 51 1.53 16.09 -10.68
C ALA A 51 1.84 16.49 -12.14
N ARG A 52 2.14 15.50 -12.97
CA ARG A 52 2.39 15.67 -14.41
C ARG A 52 1.17 15.29 -15.24
N PRO A 53 0.87 16.03 -16.33
CA PRO A 53 -0.20 15.65 -17.24
C PRO A 53 0.13 14.37 -18.01
N LEU A 54 -0.92 13.58 -18.28
CA LEU A 54 -0.88 12.40 -19.15
C LEU A 54 -1.74 12.65 -20.41
N PRO A 55 -1.26 13.48 -21.36
CA PRO A 55 -2.09 13.92 -22.49
C PRO A 55 -2.52 12.77 -23.40
N ASN A 56 -1.75 11.69 -23.45
CA ASN A 56 -2.10 10.49 -24.23
C ASN A 56 -3.24 9.67 -23.62
N LEU A 57 -3.64 9.95 -22.37
CA LEU A 57 -4.77 9.29 -21.70
C LEU A 57 -6.01 10.19 -21.71
N SER A 58 -5.88 11.45 -21.30
CA SER A 58 -6.94 12.47 -21.32
C SER A 58 -6.37 13.85 -21.03
N ALA A 59 -7.03 14.91 -21.50
CA ALA A 59 -6.68 16.29 -21.18
C ALA A 59 -6.69 16.59 -19.67
N ASN A 60 -7.44 15.82 -18.88
CA ASN A 60 -7.54 15.97 -17.42
C ASN A 60 -6.76 14.89 -16.65
N ALA A 61 -6.08 13.97 -17.34
CA ALA A 61 -5.34 12.91 -16.69
C ALA A 61 -4.03 13.43 -16.09
N LEU A 62 -3.78 13.05 -14.84
CA LEU A 62 -2.59 13.42 -14.08
C LEU A 62 -1.94 12.15 -13.51
N ALA A 63 -0.62 12.15 -13.44
CA ALA A 63 0.18 11.20 -12.69
C ALA A 63 1.01 11.92 -11.63
N ALA A 64 1.41 11.20 -10.59
CA ALA A 64 2.50 11.67 -9.72
C ALA A 64 3.75 11.94 -10.57
N ASP A 65 4.53 12.96 -10.21
CA ASP A 65 5.82 13.15 -10.87
C ASP A 65 6.76 11.97 -10.56
N PRO A 66 7.83 11.77 -11.35
CA PRO A 66 8.71 10.62 -11.22
C PRO A 66 9.33 10.43 -9.82
N VAL A 67 9.62 11.51 -9.08
CA VAL A 67 10.22 11.43 -7.75
C VAL A 67 9.20 10.89 -6.74
N HIS A 68 8.00 11.49 -6.69
CA HIS A 68 6.92 10.99 -5.84
C HIS A 68 6.47 9.59 -6.26
N ALA A 69 6.35 9.33 -7.57
CA ALA A 69 5.98 8.02 -8.10
C ALA A 69 6.97 6.93 -7.64
N LEU A 70 8.27 7.19 -7.63
CA LEU A 70 9.27 6.23 -7.16
C LEU A 70 9.14 5.95 -5.65
N VAL A 71 8.96 6.97 -4.82
CA VAL A 71 8.75 6.79 -3.37
C VAL A 71 7.46 5.99 -3.13
N LEU A 72 6.38 6.32 -3.83
CA LEU A 72 5.11 5.61 -3.76
C LEU A 72 5.24 4.16 -4.24
N ALA A 73 6.01 3.87 -5.29
CA ALA A 73 6.27 2.51 -5.76
C ALA A 73 7.01 1.66 -4.72
N CYS A 74 8.06 2.22 -4.07
CA CYS A 74 8.73 1.55 -2.96
C CYS A 74 7.78 1.29 -1.78
N MET A 75 6.94 2.28 -1.43
CA MET A 75 5.93 2.14 -0.38
C MET A 75 4.90 1.06 -0.71
N HIS A 76 4.36 1.06 -1.94
CA HIS A 76 3.36 0.08 -2.39
C HIS A 76 3.92 -1.34 -2.37
N ARG A 77 5.13 -1.54 -2.88
CA ARG A 77 5.81 -2.84 -2.78
C ARG A 77 5.88 -3.29 -1.31
N ALA A 78 6.29 -2.40 -0.41
CA ALA A 78 6.42 -2.70 1.01
C ALA A 78 5.07 -3.03 1.68
N VAL A 79 3.98 -2.35 1.30
CA VAL A 79 2.62 -2.69 1.73
C VAL A 79 2.27 -4.13 1.33
N HIS A 80 2.62 -4.52 0.10
CA HIS A 80 2.31 -5.85 -0.44
C HIS A 80 3.25 -6.98 0.01
N LYS A 81 4.36 -6.68 0.70
CA LYS A 81 5.25 -7.73 1.25
C LYS A 81 4.54 -8.71 2.18
N HIS A 82 3.48 -8.27 2.85
CA HIS A 82 2.71 -9.10 3.78
C HIS A 82 1.43 -9.67 3.15
N ALA A 83 1.17 -9.39 1.87
CA ALA A 83 -0.02 -9.85 1.17
C ALA A 83 0.26 -11.18 0.47
N LEU A 84 -0.39 -12.27 0.88
CA LEU A 84 -0.27 -13.55 0.18
C LEU A 84 -1.04 -13.52 -1.14
N TYR A 85 -0.48 -14.15 -2.16
CA TYR A 85 -1.20 -14.55 -3.37
C TYR A 85 -0.82 -15.98 -3.74
N TYR A 86 -1.65 -16.62 -4.54
CA TYR A 86 -1.49 -18.03 -4.91
C TYR A 86 -1.29 -18.15 -6.42
N VAL A 87 -0.32 -18.96 -6.82
CA VAL A 87 -0.12 -19.39 -8.22
C VAL A 87 -0.11 -20.90 -8.21
N ASP A 88 -1.04 -21.53 -8.93
CA ASP A 88 -1.19 -23.00 -8.99
C ASP A 88 -1.22 -23.68 -7.60
N GLY A 89 -1.84 -23.01 -6.63
CA GLY A 89 -1.95 -23.50 -5.24
C GLY A 89 -0.72 -23.24 -4.37
N VAL A 90 0.37 -22.68 -4.91
CA VAL A 90 1.58 -22.33 -4.18
C VAL A 90 1.50 -20.90 -3.63
N GLU A 91 1.89 -20.71 -2.38
CA GLU A 91 1.89 -19.42 -1.70
C GLU A 91 3.09 -18.56 -2.09
N TYR A 92 2.81 -17.31 -2.46
CA TYR A 92 3.80 -16.28 -2.75
C TYR A 92 3.47 -14.98 -2.02
N TYR A 93 4.50 -14.18 -1.73
CA TYR A 93 4.34 -12.86 -1.15
C TYR A 93 4.23 -11.79 -2.24
N GLY A 94 3.20 -10.96 -2.14
CA GLY A 94 2.81 -9.98 -3.14
C GLY A 94 3.90 -8.94 -3.42
N GLY A 95 4.72 -8.61 -2.44
CA GLY A 95 5.84 -7.66 -2.58
C GLY A 95 7.01 -8.16 -3.44
N ASP A 96 7.03 -9.45 -3.80
CA ASP A 96 8.07 -10.04 -4.65
C ASP A 96 7.58 -10.30 -6.10
N ARG A 97 6.42 -9.76 -6.46
CA ARG A 97 5.96 -9.80 -7.86
C ARG A 97 6.85 -8.94 -8.74
N LEU A 98 7.20 -9.48 -9.92
CA LEU A 98 8.05 -8.82 -10.92
C LEU A 98 7.59 -7.41 -11.26
N ILE A 99 6.27 -7.19 -11.36
CA ILE A 99 5.69 -5.88 -11.70
C ILE A 99 6.22 -4.74 -10.82
N TRP A 100 6.44 -4.98 -9.52
CA TRP A 100 6.90 -3.94 -8.61
C TRP A 100 8.36 -3.56 -8.84
N PHE A 101 9.20 -4.57 -9.06
CA PHE A 101 10.62 -4.32 -9.38
C PHE A 101 10.77 -3.64 -10.73
N TYR A 102 9.92 -3.99 -11.69
CA TYR A 102 9.91 -3.38 -13.00
C TYR A 102 9.51 -1.90 -12.94
N ASP A 103 8.44 -1.57 -12.19
CA ASP A 103 8.04 -0.18 -11.94
C ASP A 103 9.17 0.63 -11.28
N ILE A 104 9.79 0.09 -10.23
CA ILE A 104 10.92 0.75 -9.54
C ILE A 104 12.10 0.95 -10.49
N GLN A 105 12.45 -0.06 -11.30
CA GLN A 105 13.52 0.06 -12.28
C GLN A 105 13.24 1.17 -13.29
N LEU A 106 12.05 1.19 -13.90
CA LEU A 106 11.71 2.18 -14.91
C LEU A 106 11.70 3.59 -14.30
N LEU A 107 11.04 3.76 -13.16
CA LEU A 107 10.97 5.04 -12.46
C LEU A 107 12.35 5.55 -12.06
N PHE A 108 13.18 4.69 -11.47
CA PHE A 108 14.55 5.06 -11.08
C PHE A 108 15.42 5.44 -12.28
N SER A 109 15.34 4.66 -13.37
CA SER A 109 16.14 4.88 -14.58
C SER A 109 15.77 6.18 -15.29
N MET A 110 14.53 6.66 -15.15
CA MET A 110 14.09 7.94 -15.67
C MET A 110 14.58 9.15 -14.87
N LEU A 111 15.03 8.98 -13.62
CA LEU A 111 15.47 10.09 -12.80
C LEU A 111 16.83 10.63 -13.25
N SER A 112 16.89 11.93 -13.46
CA SER A 112 18.15 12.68 -13.58
C SER A 112 18.95 12.63 -12.27
N PRO A 113 20.26 12.98 -12.29
CA PRO A 113 21.07 13.03 -11.08
C PRO A 113 20.50 13.93 -9.97
N SER A 114 19.92 15.10 -10.31
CA SER A 114 19.29 15.98 -9.32
C SER A 114 18.03 15.36 -8.72
N GLN A 115 17.18 14.75 -9.56
CA GLN A 115 15.97 14.07 -9.10
C GLN A 115 16.25 12.85 -8.21
N ARG A 116 17.42 12.20 -8.38
CA ARG A 116 17.85 11.14 -7.46
C ARG A 116 18.18 11.69 -6.07
N ASN A 117 18.73 12.90 -5.98
CA ASN A 117 18.93 13.58 -4.69
C ASN A 117 17.57 13.99 -4.09
N GLU A 118 16.67 14.56 -4.89
CA GLU A 118 15.30 14.89 -4.47
C GLU A 118 14.54 13.66 -3.96
N PHE A 119 14.73 12.50 -4.58
CA PHE A 119 14.19 11.21 -4.12
C PHE A 119 14.68 10.83 -2.73
N VAL A 120 15.98 10.95 -2.47
CA VAL A 120 16.56 10.69 -1.15
C VAL A 120 15.99 11.65 -0.11
N GLU A 121 15.95 12.94 -0.43
CA GLU A 121 15.43 13.96 0.48
C GLU A 121 13.93 13.76 0.76
N LEU A 122 13.14 13.42 -0.26
CA LEU A 122 11.72 13.13 -0.08
C LEU A 122 11.53 11.88 0.78
N ALA A 123 12.30 10.81 0.53
CA ALA A 123 12.26 9.61 1.36
C ALA A 123 12.62 9.93 2.82
N GLU A 124 13.59 10.81 3.07
CA GLU A 124 13.94 11.28 4.41
C GLU A 124 12.81 12.07 5.07
N ARG A 125 12.29 13.10 4.39
CA ARG A 125 11.20 13.94 4.91
C ARG A 125 9.95 13.12 5.25
N LYS A 126 9.69 12.05 4.49
CA LYS A 126 8.54 11.16 4.69
C LYS A 126 8.81 10.00 5.66
N GLY A 127 10.03 9.85 6.18
CA GLY A 127 10.41 8.74 7.05
C GLY A 127 10.26 7.39 6.35
N LEU A 128 10.75 7.32 5.11
CA LEU A 128 10.65 6.18 4.19
C LEU A 128 12.02 5.75 3.64
N ARG A 129 13.17 6.21 4.18
CA ARG A 129 14.49 5.89 3.61
C ARG A 129 14.76 4.39 3.63
N ALA A 130 14.55 3.71 4.78
CA ALA A 130 14.75 2.27 4.86
C ALA A 130 13.83 1.49 3.90
N THR A 131 12.59 1.97 3.69
CA THR A 131 11.66 1.40 2.72
C THR A 131 12.12 1.60 1.28
N CYS A 132 12.60 2.80 0.95
CA CYS A 132 13.10 3.13 -0.38
C CYS A 132 14.39 2.38 -0.70
N LEU A 133 15.31 2.29 0.26
CA LEU A 133 16.54 1.51 0.16
C LEU A 133 16.23 0.04 -0.13
N ASP A 134 15.35 -0.56 0.66
CA ASP A 134 14.94 -1.95 0.43
C ASP A 134 14.30 -2.15 -0.95
N GLY A 135 13.51 -1.18 -1.44
CA GLY A 135 12.93 -1.21 -2.78
C GLY A 135 13.98 -1.22 -3.90
N ILE A 136 14.90 -0.24 -3.88
CA ILE A 136 15.90 -0.09 -4.94
C ILE A 136 16.97 -1.20 -4.89
N GLU A 137 17.38 -1.65 -3.70
CA GLU A 137 18.36 -2.74 -3.56
C GLU A 137 17.76 -4.09 -3.97
N ALA A 138 16.50 -4.37 -3.61
CA ALA A 138 15.84 -5.59 -4.07
C ALA A 138 15.65 -5.60 -5.59
N THR A 139 15.46 -4.42 -6.19
CA THR A 139 15.39 -4.24 -7.65
C THR A 139 16.76 -4.45 -8.30
N ARG A 140 17.81 -3.82 -7.77
CA ARG A 140 19.22 -4.04 -8.17
C ARG A 140 19.57 -5.53 -8.14
N ALA A 141 19.22 -6.24 -7.07
CA ALA A 141 19.54 -7.66 -6.91
C ALA A 141 18.84 -8.57 -7.93
N ARG A 142 17.63 -8.21 -8.38
CA ARG A 142 16.81 -9.05 -9.28
C ARG A 142 16.97 -8.70 -10.75
N LEU A 143 17.12 -7.43 -11.06
CA LEU A 143 17.11 -6.90 -12.44
C LEU A 143 18.43 -6.24 -12.84
N HIS A 144 19.43 -6.25 -11.96
CA HIS A 144 20.74 -5.63 -12.18
C HIS A 144 20.66 -4.13 -12.54
N THR A 145 19.63 -3.44 -12.02
CA THR A 145 19.46 -2.01 -12.23
C THR A 145 20.65 -1.23 -11.67
N ALA A 146 21.19 -0.31 -12.47
CA ALA A 146 22.32 0.54 -12.08
C ALA A 146 21.86 1.62 -11.08
N ILE A 147 21.98 1.32 -9.79
CA ILE A 147 21.76 2.28 -8.70
C ILE A 147 23.11 2.88 -8.29
N PRO A 148 23.33 4.20 -8.34
CA PRO A 148 24.56 4.80 -7.85
C PRO A 148 24.76 4.60 -6.35
N GLU A 149 25.98 4.24 -5.93
CA GLU A 149 26.32 4.04 -4.52
C GLU A 149 26.05 5.27 -3.64
N ALA A 150 26.10 6.48 -4.21
CA ALA A 150 25.75 7.69 -3.48
C ALA A 150 24.27 7.69 -3.02
N VAL A 151 23.35 7.13 -3.81
CA VAL A 151 21.92 7.05 -3.48
C VAL A 151 21.68 6.01 -2.39
N SER A 152 22.19 4.79 -2.57
CA SER A 152 22.11 3.72 -1.57
C SER A 152 22.80 4.10 -0.26
N GLY A 153 23.97 4.72 -0.37
CA GLY A 153 24.75 5.23 0.76
C GLY A 153 24.04 6.35 1.51
N ALA A 154 23.26 7.21 0.83
CA ALA A 154 22.48 8.26 1.48
C ALA A 154 21.23 7.71 2.19
N LEU A 155 20.50 6.78 1.57
CA LEU A 155 19.31 6.16 2.17
C LEU A 155 19.63 5.24 3.36
N SER A 156 20.83 4.67 3.40
CA SER A 156 21.28 3.79 4.49
C SER A 156 21.83 4.54 5.71
N ARG A 157 21.96 5.88 5.65
CA ARG A 157 22.52 6.66 6.76
C ARG A 157 21.66 6.54 8.01
N PRO A 158 22.26 6.28 9.19
CA PRO A 158 21.56 6.38 10.45
C PRO A 158 20.88 7.76 10.59
N GLY A 159 19.70 7.78 11.21
CA GLY A 159 18.98 9.01 11.45
C GLY A 159 17.81 8.80 12.40
N PRO A 160 16.90 9.78 12.52
CA PRO A 160 15.73 9.67 13.37
C PRO A 160 14.87 8.44 13.04
N ARG A 161 14.09 8.00 14.02
CA ARG A 161 13.19 6.86 13.84
C ARG A 161 12.16 7.13 12.74
N GLU A 162 12.15 6.28 11.73
CA GLU A 162 11.27 6.38 10.57
C GLU A 162 9.91 5.71 10.85
N ALA A 163 8.89 6.51 11.18
CA ALA A 163 7.56 5.97 11.49
C ALA A 163 6.93 5.22 10.31
N GLY A 164 7.09 5.72 9.08
CA GLY A 164 6.60 5.07 7.85
C GLY A 164 7.29 3.73 7.60
N SER A 165 8.63 3.72 7.57
CA SER A 165 9.38 2.48 7.40
C SER A 165 9.18 1.47 8.55
N GLY A 166 9.11 1.94 9.80
CA GLY A 166 8.81 1.09 10.96
C GLY A 166 7.39 0.51 10.93
N TYR A 167 6.43 1.22 10.35
CA TYR A 167 5.09 0.68 10.08
C TYR A 167 5.16 -0.45 9.04
N LEU A 168 5.84 -0.22 7.93
CA LEU A 168 5.89 -1.15 6.79
C LEU A 168 6.67 -2.45 7.10
N SER A 169 7.73 -2.37 7.91
CA SER A 169 8.47 -3.54 8.38
C SER A 169 7.85 -4.20 9.62
N GLY A 170 6.96 -3.49 10.32
CA GLY A 170 6.37 -3.94 11.58
C GLY A 170 5.39 -5.10 11.44
N SER A 171 5.19 -5.84 12.53
CA SER A 171 4.16 -6.89 12.62
C SER A 171 2.75 -6.32 12.47
N ARG A 172 1.77 -7.18 12.16
CA ARG A 172 0.37 -6.76 12.03
C ARG A 172 -0.16 -6.04 13.28
N VAL A 173 0.20 -6.52 14.47
CA VAL A 173 -0.20 -5.90 15.75
C VAL A 173 0.42 -4.52 15.90
N ASN A 174 1.71 -4.39 15.59
CA ASN A 174 2.40 -3.10 15.62
C ASN A 174 1.77 -2.09 14.65
N ARG A 175 1.41 -2.53 13.43
CA ARG A 175 0.72 -1.68 12.45
C ARG A 175 -0.64 -1.18 12.96
N ILE A 176 -1.46 -2.07 13.51
CA ILE A 176 -2.76 -1.70 14.11
C ILE A 176 -2.56 -0.67 15.23
N TRP A 177 -1.56 -0.89 16.09
CA TRP A 177 -1.25 0.03 17.17
C TRP A 177 -0.82 1.41 16.65
N MET A 178 0.07 1.44 15.65
CA MET A 178 0.54 2.67 15.03
C MET A 178 -0.59 3.45 14.33
N ASP A 179 -1.50 2.77 13.63
CA ASP A 179 -2.70 3.40 13.04
C ASP A 179 -3.65 3.95 14.12
N PHE A 180 -3.86 3.21 15.20
CA PHE A 180 -4.67 3.67 16.33
C PHE A 180 -4.06 4.92 16.99
N GLN A 181 -2.74 4.98 17.12
CA GLN A 181 -2.03 6.17 17.62
C GLN A 181 -2.12 7.34 16.63
N ALA A 182 -2.06 7.07 15.33
CA ALA A 182 -2.20 8.09 14.29
C ALA A 182 -3.64 8.66 14.20
N ALA A 183 -4.65 7.92 14.66
CA ALA A 183 -6.04 8.38 14.70
C ALA A 183 -6.22 9.56 15.68
N ARG A 184 -6.51 10.74 15.14
CA ARG A 184 -6.71 11.97 15.94
C ARG A 184 -8.10 12.00 16.59
N GLY A 185 -8.14 12.18 17.90
CA GLY A 185 -9.36 12.37 18.67
C GLY A 185 -10.12 11.07 19.01
N VAL A 186 -10.90 11.12 20.10
CA VAL A 186 -11.60 9.95 20.66
C VAL A 186 -12.58 9.35 19.66
N ARG A 187 -13.26 10.19 18.86
CA ARG A 187 -14.23 9.73 17.85
C ARG A 187 -13.60 8.89 16.74
N ASN A 188 -12.42 9.26 16.26
CA ASN A 188 -11.75 8.49 15.20
C ASN A 188 -11.11 7.23 15.78
N LYS A 189 -10.62 7.27 17.01
CA LYS A 189 -10.15 6.08 17.73
C LYS A 189 -11.26 5.06 17.96
N SER A 190 -12.45 5.49 18.40
CA SER A 190 -13.59 4.58 18.56
C SER A 190 -14.08 4.02 17.23
N ARG A 191 -14.11 4.83 16.17
CA ARG A 191 -14.48 4.35 14.83
C ARG A 191 -13.43 3.38 14.25
N PHE A 192 -12.15 3.63 14.45
CA PHE A 192 -11.08 2.71 14.07
C PHE A 192 -11.28 1.34 14.72
N LEU A 193 -11.54 1.29 16.03
CA LEU A 193 -11.82 0.04 16.73
C LEU A 193 -13.09 -0.65 16.21
N ALA A 194 -14.15 0.14 15.94
CA ALA A 194 -15.38 -0.38 15.38
C ALA A 194 -15.15 -1.00 13.99
N GLU A 195 -14.42 -0.34 13.09
CA GLU A 195 -14.11 -0.86 11.74
C GLU A 195 -13.13 -2.04 11.76
N LEU A 196 -12.22 -2.07 12.74
CA LEU A 196 -11.29 -3.20 12.92
C LEU A 196 -12.05 -4.49 13.28
N LEU A 197 -12.99 -4.38 14.23
CA LEU A 197 -13.83 -5.49 14.71
C LEU A 197 -14.95 -5.84 13.73
N PHE A 198 -15.62 -4.82 13.19
CA PHE A 198 -16.79 -4.91 12.32
C PHE A 198 -16.57 -4.10 11.03
N PRO A 199 -15.75 -4.60 10.08
CA PRO A 199 -15.54 -3.92 8.81
C PRO A 199 -16.84 -3.70 8.02
N PRO A 200 -16.90 -2.71 7.12
CA PRO A 200 -18.12 -2.38 6.38
C PRO A 200 -18.82 -3.61 5.75
N ALA A 201 -20.16 -3.60 5.77
CA ALA A 201 -20.97 -4.73 5.29
C ALA A 201 -20.68 -5.10 3.83
N ILE A 202 -20.43 -4.10 2.98
CA ILE A 202 -20.06 -4.29 1.57
C ILE A 202 -18.75 -5.08 1.46
N HIS A 203 -17.72 -4.69 2.22
CA HIS A 203 -16.45 -5.41 2.27
C HIS A 203 -16.64 -6.86 2.72
N MET A 204 -17.44 -7.10 3.75
CA MET A 204 -17.71 -8.46 4.24
C MET A 204 -18.42 -9.32 3.19
N ARG A 205 -19.42 -8.76 2.49
CA ARG A 205 -20.13 -9.47 1.41
C ARG A 205 -19.22 -9.75 0.22
N GLN A 206 -18.37 -8.81 -0.17
CA GLN A 206 -17.41 -9.00 -1.26
C GLN A 206 -16.36 -10.06 -0.91
N LYS A 207 -15.75 -9.97 0.29
CA LYS A 207 -14.75 -10.93 0.76
C LYS A 207 -15.29 -12.36 0.81
N TYR A 208 -16.54 -12.52 1.21
CA TYR A 208 -17.21 -13.80 1.31
C TYR A 208 -18.23 -14.02 0.16
N ARG A 209 -17.98 -13.46 -1.04
CA ARG A 209 -18.91 -13.54 -2.18
C ARG A 209 -19.27 -14.98 -2.57
N GLN A 210 -18.38 -15.94 -2.32
CA GLN A 210 -18.56 -17.37 -2.58
C GLN A 210 -19.18 -18.14 -1.40
N ALA A 211 -19.57 -17.46 -0.32
CA ALA A 211 -20.23 -18.11 0.80
C ALA A 211 -21.70 -18.44 0.46
N ASN A 212 -22.15 -19.61 0.90
CA ASN A 212 -23.55 -20.06 0.73
C ASN A 212 -24.58 -19.13 1.41
N SER A 213 -24.15 -18.24 2.30
CA SER A 213 -25.03 -17.30 3.00
C SER A 213 -24.44 -15.89 2.96
N THR A 214 -25.29 -14.92 2.61
CA THR A 214 -24.99 -13.48 2.63
C THR A 214 -25.42 -12.80 3.94
N TRP A 215 -25.92 -13.57 4.91
CA TRP A 215 -26.37 -13.07 6.20
C TRP A 215 -25.19 -12.47 6.99
N LEU A 216 -25.24 -11.16 7.23
CA LEU A 216 -24.09 -10.40 7.70
C LEU A 216 -23.55 -10.84 9.08
N PRO A 217 -24.38 -11.15 10.10
CA PRO A 217 -23.90 -11.69 11.37
C PRO A 217 -23.09 -12.99 11.21
N TRP A 218 -23.54 -13.89 10.33
CA TRP A 218 -22.80 -15.11 10.00
C TRP A 218 -21.44 -14.81 9.36
N LEU A 219 -21.36 -13.82 8.46
CA LEU A 219 -20.09 -13.43 7.85
C LEU A 219 -19.08 -12.90 8.89
N TYR A 220 -19.54 -12.12 9.88
CA TYR A 220 -18.69 -11.67 10.98
C TYR A 220 -18.25 -12.83 11.89
N LEU A 221 -19.16 -13.75 12.22
CA LEU A 221 -18.82 -14.95 12.99
C LEU A 221 -17.78 -15.80 12.26
N ARG A 222 -17.98 -16.02 10.95
CA ARG A 222 -17.02 -16.73 10.09
C ARG A 222 -15.66 -16.05 10.10
N ARG A 223 -15.61 -14.71 10.05
CA ARG A 223 -14.35 -13.94 10.17
C ARG A 223 -13.68 -14.17 11.52
N ALA A 224 -14.42 -14.12 12.61
CA ALA A 224 -13.89 -14.36 13.95
C ALA A 224 -13.32 -15.78 14.09
N MET A 225 -14.07 -16.81 13.67
CA MET A 225 -13.61 -18.20 13.68
C MET A 225 -12.37 -18.41 12.81
N THR A 226 -12.35 -17.84 11.60
CA THR A 226 -11.17 -17.94 10.71
C THR A 226 -9.94 -17.27 11.33
N GLY A 227 -10.12 -16.13 11.99
CA GLY A 227 -9.04 -15.44 12.69
C GLY A 227 -8.51 -16.26 13.87
N PHE A 228 -9.40 -16.86 14.65
CA PHE A 228 -9.08 -17.73 15.78
C PHE A 228 -8.34 -19.01 15.33
N LEU A 229 -8.83 -19.68 14.29
CA LEU A 229 -8.18 -20.87 13.74
C LEU A 229 -6.77 -20.57 13.22
N LYS A 230 -6.58 -19.44 12.53
CA LYS A 230 -5.25 -19.00 12.10
C LYS A 230 -4.32 -18.74 13.28
N TYR A 231 -4.83 -18.13 14.36
CA TYR A 231 -4.06 -17.90 15.59
C TYR A 231 -3.61 -19.24 16.21
N LEU A 232 -4.49 -20.24 16.29
CA LEU A 232 -4.15 -21.57 16.80
C LEU A 232 -3.17 -22.35 15.90
N GLN A 233 -3.22 -22.11 14.59
CA GLN A 233 -2.34 -22.77 13.60
C GLN A 233 -0.98 -22.09 13.46
N THR A 234 -0.80 -20.89 14.04
CA THR A 234 0.50 -20.22 14.04
C THR A 234 1.32 -20.81 15.18
N PRO A 235 2.42 -21.56 14.94
CA PRO A 235 3.25 -22.05 16.02
C PRO A 235 3.80 -20.82 16.75
N ASN A 236 3.74 -20.82 18.09
CA ASN A 236 4.43 -19.82 18.91
C ASN A 236 5.89 -19.75 18.45
N ARG A 237 6.26 -18.64 17.81
CA ARG A 237 7.64 -18.22 17.55
C ARG A 237 7.86 -16.91 18.28
#